data_AF-A0A957JEV3-F1
#
_entry.id   AF-A0A957JEV3-F1
#
_cell.length_a   1.000
_cell.length_b   1.000
_cell.length_c   1.000
_cell.angle_alpha   90.00
_cell.angle_beta   90.00
_cell.angle_gamma   90.00
#
_symmetry.space_group_name_H-M   'P 1'
#
loop_
_entity.id
_entity.type
_entity.pdbx_description
1 polymer ?
#
loop_
_entity_poly.entity_id
_entity_poly.type
_entity_poly.pdbx_seq_one_letter_code
_entity_poly.pdbx_strand_id
1 'polypeptide(L)'
;PEQEMLVIAGVQIPAGSGAQAGERRWQLTLTPELDARPQPIAELGLRISPVSDFTIQLHPNQLSRRGTIDLHIRNLGNTPASFGISARDSAARLTFTLPANEVAVHGGQTEIVPVHIEAGQPPWLGGTLNFPFTVRVAGPAGKVLSQNGQLDQPPRLPYWIFAILGAILIGLCGLVGLLYNGYSQRQAAAAATTQAIEDEAGLSATLTRAFEQSQPTPAIVPSLTPFPTLTSEPEVILPQVAPSITMFFVEESVAARVGARPPVP
;
A
#
# COMPACT_ATOMS: atom_id res chain seq x y z
N PRO A 1 50.11 6.75 74.05
CA PRO A 1 50.64 6.18 72.78
C PRO A 1 49.94 6.90 71.64
N GLU A 2 50.71 7.61 70.81
CA GLU A 2 50.16 8.26 69.62
C GLU A 2 49.92 7.19 68.56
N GLN A 3 48.67 7.00 68.15
CA GLN A 3 48.31 6.11 67.04
C GLN A 3 48.14 6.96 65.79
N GLU A 4 49.15 6.97 64.93
CA GLU A 4 49.02 7.52 63.58
C GLU A 4 48.16 6.57 62.73
N MET A 5 46.95 7.03 62.36
CA MET A 5 46.08 6.30 61.45
C MET A 5 46.10 6.95 60.07
N LEU A 6 46.78 6.30 59.12
CA LEU A 6 46.81 6.73 57.72
C LEU A 6 45.47 6.44 57.03
N VAL A 7 44.76 7.50 56.61
CA VAL A 7 43.51 7.38 55.84
C VAL A 7 43.79 7.76 54.38
N ILE A 8 43.58 6.80 53.47
CA ILE A 8 43.73 7.02 52.02
C ILE A 8 42.34 7.12 51.39
N ALA A 9 42.02 8.27 50.81
CA ALA A 9 40.78 8.50 50.07
C ALA A 9 41.07 8.60 48.56
N GLY A 10 40.47 7.72 47.76
CA GLY A 10 40.52 7.77 46.30
C GLY A 10 39.28 8.41 45.71
N VAL A 11 39.44 9.32 44.74
CA VAL A 11 38.32 9.90 43.96
C VAL A 11 38.32 9.30 42.56
N GLN A 12 37.25 8.59 42.20
CA GLN A 12 37.09 8.01 40.87
C GLN A 12 36.15 8.87 40.02
N ILE A 13 36.67 9.41 38.92
CA ILE A 13 35.92 10.28 38.01
C ILE A 13 35.42 9.43 36.84
N PRO A 14 34.10 9.37 36.56
CA PRO A 14 33.59 8.66 35.39
C PRO A 14 33.99 9.37 34.10
N ALA A 15 34.41 8.59 33.10
CA ALA A 15 34.88 9.12 31.82
C ALA A 15 33.73 9.69 30.94
N GLY A 16 34.09 10.58 30.02
CA GLY A 16 33.16 11.16 29.05
C GLY A 16 32.07 12.02 29.71
N SER A 17 30.82 11.82 29.31
CA SER A 17 29.68 12.58 29.77
C SER A 17 29.28 12.33 31.24
N GLY A 18 29.84 11.31 31.90
CA GLY A 18 29.47 10.95 33.28
C GLY A 18 29.89 11.99 34.33
N ALA A 19 30.89 12.83 34.02
CA ALA A 19 31.39 13.87 34.91
C ALA A 19 31.21 15.24 34.26
N GLN A 20 30.18 16.00 34.66
CA GLN A 20 29.92 17.34 34.14
C GLN A 20 31.13 18.27 34.36
N ALA A 21 31.47 19.05 33.33
CA ALA A 21 32.59 19.99 33.37
C ALA A 21 32.38 21.12 34.37
N GLY A 22 33.49 21.71 34.81
CA GLY A 22 33.52 22.80 35.78
C GLY A 22 34.53 22.56 36.90
N GLU A 23 34.65 23.53 37.80
CA GLU A 23 35.40 23.38 39.04
C GLU A 23 34.49 22.81 40.13
N ARG A 24 34.97 21.76 40.81
CA ARG A 24 34.34 21.17 41.99
C ARG A 24 35.30 21.28 43.14
N ARG A 25 34.81 21.75 44.29
CA ARG A 25 35.55 21.81 45.54
C ARG A 25 34.92 20.83 46.51
N TRP A 26 35.74 19.99 47.12
CA TRP A 26 35.33 19.09 48.18
C TRP A 26 36.14 19.38 49.44
N GLN A 27 35.51 19.24 50.60
CA GLN A 27 36.16 19.37 51.90
C GLN A 27 36.12 18.00 52.58
N LEU A 28 37.28 17.53 53.03
CA LEU A 28 37.38 16.33 53.87
C LEU A 28 37.30 16.78 55.33
N THR A 29 36.20 16.40 55.99
CA THR A 29 36.00 16.61 57.43
C THR A 29 36.08 15.29 58.17
N LEU A 30 36.84 15.24 59.27
CA LEU A 30 36.69 14.18 60.27
C LEU A 30 35.76 14.67 61.38
N THR A 31 34.90 13.79 61.87
CA THR A 31 34.07 14.02 63.05
C THR A 31 34.57 13.10 64.17
N PRO A 32 35.22 13.63 65.21
CA PRO A 32 35.64 12.84 66.37
C PRO A 32 34.45 12.20 67.08
N GLU A 33 34.58 10.96 67.55
CA GLU A 33 33.49 10.26 68.23
C GLU A 33 33.21 10.81 69.64
N LEU A 34 34.22 11.39 70.31
CA LEU A 34 34.06 12.08 71.59
C LEU A 34 33.48 13.50 71.48
N ASP A 35 33.59 14.14 70.31
CA ASP A 35 33.28 15.55 70.15
C ASP A 35 32.69 15.79 68.74
N ALA A 36 31.37 15.81 68.65
CA ALA A 36 30.60 15.70 67.40
C ALA A 36 30.67 16.92 66.46
N ARG A 37 31.74 17.72 66.54
CA ARG A 37 32.02 18.86 65.64
C ARG A 37 32.93 18.40 64.50
N PRO A 38 32.47 18.43 63.24
CA PRO A 38 33.32 18.13 62.09
C PRO A 38 34.46 19.15 61.99
N GLN A 39 35.70 18.70 61.85
CA GLN A 39 36.86 19.55 61.60
C GLN A 39 37.37 19.35 60.17
N PRO A 40 37.54 20.42 59.37
CA PRO A 40 38.09 20.32 58.01
C PRO A 40 39.59 20.07 58.07
N ILE A 41 40.06 19.09 57.30
CA ILE A 41 41.46 18.61 57.32
C ILE A 41 42.13 18.76 55.95
N ALA A 42 41.37 18.66 54.87
CA ALA A 42 41.86 18.92 53.52
C ALA A 42 40.77 19.52 52.63
N GLU A 43 41.17 20.40 51.72
CA GLU A 43 40.34 20.84 50.60
C GLU A 43 40.90 20.26 49.29
N LEU A 44 40.01 19.73 48.45
CA LEU A 44 40.36 19.19 47.13
C LEU A 44 39.63 20.00 46.05
N GLY A 45 40.40 20.73 45.25
CA GLY A 45 39.93 21.36 44.02
C GLY A 45 40.14 20.45 42.82
N LEU A 46 39.05 20.05 42.14
CA LEU A 46 39.10 19.34 40.87
C LEU A 46 38.53 20.23 39.75
N ARG A 47 39.30 20.38 38.67
CA ARG A 47 38.85 21.05 37.44
C ARG A 47 38.61 20.02 36.35
N ILE A 48 37.34 19.82 35.99
CA ILE A 48 36.93 18.93 34.90
C ILE A 48 36.86 19.75 33.61
N SER A 49 37.66 19.37 32.61
CA SER A 49 37.71 20.06 31.32
C SER A 49 36.43 19.81 30.50
N PRO A 50 35.97 20.80 29.71
CA PRO A 50 34.83 20.62 28.82
C PRO A 50 35.20 19.71 27.64
N VAL A 51 34.32 18.75 27.37
CA VAL A 51 34.34 17.89 26.19
C VAL A 51 33.07 18.19 25.40
N SER A 52 33.24 18.49 24.11
CA SER A 52 32.16 18.78 23.17
C SER A 52 32.17 17.79 22.02
N ASP A 53 31.32 16.78 22.08
CA ASP A 53 31.06 15.88 20.96
C ASP A 53 29.58 15.51 20.91
N PHE A 54 29.09 15.16 19.73
CA PHE A 54 27.69 14.81 19.50
C PHE A 54 27.52 13.92 18.27
N THR A 55 26.40 13.22 18.24
CA THR A 55 25.96 12.42 17.08
C THR A 55 24.48 12.68 16.79
N ILE A 56 24.07 12.43 15.55
CA ILE A 56 22.70 12.62 15.07
C ILE A 56 22.21 11.37 14.35
N GLN A 57 20.92 11.04 14.53
CA GLN A 57 20.26 9.92 13.86
C GLN A 57 18.85 10.33 13.42
N LEU A 58 18.33 9.67 12.39
CA LEU A 58 17.04 9.99 11.77
C LEU A 58 16.16 8.73 11.73
N HIS A 59 15.00 8.79 12.37
CA HIS A 59 14.08 7.66 12.46
C HIS A 59 12.64 8.08 12.15
N PRO A 60 11.99 7.55 11.10
CA PRO A 60 12.57 6.77 10.00
C PRO A 60 13.45 7.65 9.08
N ASN A 61 14.36 7.01 8.34
CA ASN A 61 15.15 7.66 7.29
C ASN A 61 14.39 7.76 5.93
N GLN A 62 13.30 7.00 5.77
CA GLN A 62 12.46 6.97 4.57
C GLN A 62 10.99 7.17 4.97
N LEU A 63 10.30 8.06 4.25
CA LEU A 63 8.92 8.46 4.55
C LEU A 63 8.05 8.33 3.29
N SER A 64 6.75 8.08 3.43
CA SER A 64 5.82 7.94 2.30
C SER A 64 4.73 9.02 2.31
N ARG A 65 4.59 9.76 1.20
CA ARG A 65 3.68 10.91 0.97
C ARG A 65 3.87 12.13 1.88
N ARG A 66 3.79 11.95 3.20
CA ARG A 66 3.90 12.98 4.25
C ARG A 66 4.07 12.30 5.62
N GLY A 67 4.53 13.04 6.61
CA GLY A 67 4.57 12.56 7.99
C GLY A 67 5.64 13.27 8.82
N THR A 68 5.93 12.70 9.98
CA THR A 68 6.94 13.21 10.89
C THR A 68 8.11 12.22 10.97
N ILE A 69 9.32 12.75 10.99
CA ILE A 69 10.54 12.01 11.32
C ILE A 69 11.09 12.50 12.64
N ASP A 70 11.68 11.60 13.42
CA ASP A 70 12.32 11.92 14.68
C ASP A 70 13.82 12.10 14.46
N LEU A 71 14.30 13.31 14.72
CA LEU A 71 15.73 13.64 14.74
C LEU A 71 16.25 13.45 16.16
N HIS A 72 17.04 12.39 16.35
CA HIS A 72 17.71 12.12 17.62
C HIS A 72 19.04 12.87 17.66
N ILE A 73 19.19 13.79 18.62
CA ILE A 73 20.42 14.56 18.86
C ILE A 73 21.01 14.10 20.18
N ARG A 74 22.15 13.40 20.15
CA ARG A 74 22.83 12.91 21.35
C ARG A 74 24.09 13.71 21.63
N ASN A 75 24.11 14.41 22.75
CA ASN A 75 25.28 15.10 23.28
C ASN A 75 26.17 14.08 23.99
N LEU A 76 27.33 13.77 23.40
CA LEU A 76 28.36 12.88 23.97
C LEU A 76 29.35 13.63 24.88
N GLY A 77 29.29 14.96 24.87
CA GLY A 77 30.05 15.84 25.74
C GLY A 77 29.58 15.81 27.20
N ASN A 78 30.29 16.56 28.04
CA ASN A 78 30.01 16.71 29.47
C ASN A 78 29.53 18.13 29.85
N THR A 79 29.14 18.93 28.87
CA THR A 79 28.58 20.28 29.02
C THR A 79 27.22 20.37 28.35
N PRO A 80 26.27 21.17 28.87
CA PRO A 80 25.08 21.54 28.12
C PRO A 80 25.45 22.27 26.83
N ALA A 81 24.80 21.93 25.74
CA ALA A 81 25.07 22.52 24.43
C ALA A 81 23.76 22.77 23.67
N SER A 82 23.69 23.91 22.98
CA SER A 82 22.63 24.17 22.02
C SER A 82 22.97 23.59 20.65
N PHE A 83 21.95 23.07 19.98
CA PHE A 83 22.03 22.50 18.64
C PHE A 83 21.04 23.19 17.72
N GLY A 84 21.55 23.91 16.73
CA GLY A 84 20.75 24.56 15.69
C GLY A 84 20.37 23.56 14.59
N ILE A 85 19.09 23.48 14.25
CA ILE A 85 18.52 22.47 13.37
C ILE A 85 18.03 23.15 12.09
N SER A 86 18.37 22.57 10.94
CA SER A 86 17.87 23.03 9.64
C SER A 86 17.68 21.86 8.70
N ALA A 87 16.60 21.87 7.91
CA ALA A 87 16.36 20.91 6.86
C ALA A 87 16.39 21.60 5.49
N ARG A 88 16.94 20.93 4.47
CA ARG A 88 16.88 21.37 3.07
C ARG A 88 16.70 20.17 2.16
N ASP A 89 15.95 20.36 1.08
CA ASP A 89 15.93 19.47 -0.06
C ASP A 89 16.72 20.07 -1.24
N SER A 90 16.97 19.28 -2.27
CA SER A 90 17.64 19.72 -3.49
C SER A 90 16.69 20.36 -4.50
N ALA A 91 15.39 20.07 -4.40
CA ALA A 91 14.38 20.41 -5.41
C ALA A 91 13.46 21.57 -5.02
N ALA A 92 13.53 22.09 -3.78
CA ALA A 92 12.60 23.08 -3.22
C ALA A 92 11.11 22.68 -3.36
N ARG A 93 10.81 21.40 -3.15
CA ARG A 93 9.46 20.79 -3.24
C ARG A 93 8.95 20.20 -1.93
N LEU A 94 9.79 20.16 -0.89
CA LEU A 94 9.42 19.72 0.46
C LEU A 94 9.24 20.93 1.39
N THR A 95 8.13 20.93 2.13
CA THR A 95 7.88 21.84 3.24
C THR A 95 8.33 21.16 4.53
N PHE A 96 9.15 21.86 5.32
CA PHE A 96 9.65 21.40 6.61
C PHE A 96 9.07 22.25 7.73
N THR A 97 8.45 21.62 8.71
CA THR A 97 7.95 22.29 9.93
C THR A 97 8.64 21.69 11.14
N LEU A 98 9.34 22.53 11.90
CA LEU A 98 10.05 22.16 13.13
C LEU A 98 9.38 22.84 14.34
N PRO A 99 9.30 22.18 15.51
CA PRO A 99 8.77 22.79 16.73
C PRO A 99 9.73 23.86 17.29
N ALA A 100 11.04 23.67 17.08
CA ALA A 100 12.09 24.60 17.45
C ALA A 100 13.26 24.50 16.45
N ASN A 101 13.88 25.64 16.13
CA ASN A 101 15.07 25.70 15.28
C ASN A 101 16.37 25.53 16.08
N GLU A 102 16.32 25.59 17.41
CA GLU A 102 17.45 25.41 18.30
C GLU A 102 16.98 24.68 19.56
N VAL A 103 17.73 23.67 20.01
CA VAL A 103 17.39 22.87 21.19
C VAL A 103 18.61 22.66 22.08
N ALA A 104 18.46 22.84 23.39
CA ALA A 104 19.53 22.67 24.37
C ALA A 104 19.51 21.26 24.97
N VAL A 105 20.63 20.54 24.88
CA VAL A 105 20.76 19.15 25.36
C VAL A 105 21.91 19.07 26.36
N HIS A 106 21.64 18.53 27.55
CA HIS A 106 22.68 18.35 28.58
C HIS A 106 23.72 17.30 28.16
N GLY A 107 24.93 17.41 28.71
CA GLY A 107 25.99 16.43 28.48
C GLY A 107 25.53 15.00 28.82
N GLY A 108 25.70 14.06 27.89
CA GLY A 108 25.31 12.66 28.02
C GLY A 108 23.85 12.36 27.66
N GLN A 109 22.99 13.37 27.48
CA GLN A 109 21.58 13.18 27.15
C GLN A 109 21.35 13.06 25.64
N THR A 110 20.18 12.53 25.29
CA THR A 110 19.66 12.47 23.92
C THR A 110 18.31 13.14 23.90
N GLU A 111 18.14 14.07 22.97
CA GLU A 111 16.90 14.80 22.74
C GLU A 111 16.30 14.37 21.40
N ILE A 112 14.97 14.31 21.32
CA ILE A 112 14.25 13.86 20.12
C ILE A 112 13.43 15.03 19.60
N VAL A 113 13.75 15.49 18.39
CA VAL A 113 13.08 16.62 17.76
C VAL A 113 12.24 16.12 16.57
N PRO A 114 10.89 16.15 16.67
CA PRO A 114 10.03 15.76 15.56
C PRO A 114 10.11 16.82 14.44
N VAL A 115 10.52 16.42 13.25
CA VAL A 115 10.52 17.25 12.04
C VAL A 115 9.40 16.78 11.14
N HIS A 116 8.40 17.63 10.91
CA HIS A 116 7.30 17.32 10.00
C HIS A 116 7.70 17.65 8.56
N ILE A 117 7.44 16.72 7.64
CA ILE A 117 7.80 16.83 6.23
C ILE A 117 6.56 16.56 5.38
N GLU A 118 6.20 17.54 4.57
CA GLU A 118 5.16 17.42 3.55
C GLU A 118 5.74 17.69 2.17
N ALA A 119 5.50 16.77 1.23
CA ALA A 119 5.77 17.03 -0.18
C ALA A 119 4.63 17.87 -0.78
N GLY A 120 4.97 18.70 -1.77
CA GLY A 120 4.01 19.42 -2.60
C GLY A 120 3.04 18.50 -3.38
N GLN A 121 2.30 19.08 -4.33
CA GLN A 121 1.25 18.32 -5.03
C GLN A 121 1.81 17.07 -5.74
N PRO A 122 1.30 15.85 -5.44
CA PRO A 122 1.77 14.63 -6.07
C PRO A 122 1.41 14.59 -7.57
N PRO A 123 2.22 13.90 -8.39
CA PRO A 123 1.88 13.66 -9.79
C PRO A 123 0.55 12.89 -9.87
N TRP A 124 -0.28 13.27 -10.84
CA TRP A 124 -1.56 12.62 -11.07
C TRP A 124 -1.38 11.19 -11.58
N LEU A 125 -0.56 11.02 -12.62
CA LEU A 125 -0.12 9.76 -13.21
C LEU A 125 1.41 9.71 -13.14
N GLY A 126 2.00 8.54 -12.94
CA GLY A 126 3.45 8.39 -12.89
C GLY A 126 3.91 7.14 -12.13
N GLY A 127 5.22 6.93 -12.09
CA GLY A 127 5.84 6.12 -11.05
C GLY A 127 5.92 6.89 -9.72
N THR A 128 6.44 6.24 -8.68
CA THR A 128 6.82 6.91 -7.43
C THR A 128 7.89 7.97 -7.71
N LEU A 129 7.72 9.18 -7.17
CA LEU A 129 8.77 10.20 -7.16
C LEU A 129 9.49 10.19 -5.82
N ASN A 130 10.82 10.26 -5.85
CA ASN A 130 11.67 10.17 -4.67
C ASN A 130 12.33 11.53 -4.43
N PHE A 131 12.08 12.14 -3.28
CA PHE A 131 12.60 13.45 -2.90
C PHE A 131 13.67 13.28 -1.81
N PRO A 132 14.97 13.28 -2.15
CA PRO A 132 16.04 13.23 -1.17
C PRO A 132 16.16 14.57 -0.44
N PHE A 133 16.33 14.51 0.87
CA PHE A 133 16.52 15.67 1.74
C PHE A 133 17.66 15.44 2.73
N THR A 134 18.22 16.54 3.23
CA THR A 134 19.30 16.52 4.21
C THR A 134 18.91 17.37 5.41
N VAL A 135 18.91 16.77 6.59
CA VAL A 135 18.80 17.46 7.87
C VAL A 135 20.21 17.77 8.36
N ARG A 136 20.46 19.00 8.77
CA ARG A 136 21.74 19.50 9.28
C ARG A 136 21.57 19.99 10.71
N VAL A 137 22.48 19.58 11.58
CA VAL A 137 22.55 20.01 12.96
C VAL A 137 23.89 20.69 13.20
N ALA A 138 23.85 21.99 13.47
CA ALA A 138 24.99 22.79 13.88
C ALA A 138 25.13 22.71 15.41
N GLY A 139 26.21 22.11 15.89
CA GLY A 139 26.54 22.02 17.30
C GLY A 139 27.58 23.06 17.74
N PRO A 140 28.03 22.98 19.01
CA PRO A 140 29.08 23.83 19.54
C PRO A 140 30.41 23.65 18.79
N ALA A 141 31.30 24.63 18.94
CA ALA A 141 32.60 24.70 18.25
C ALA A 141 32.53 24.64 16.71
N GLY A 142 31.38 24.99 16.10
CA GLY A 142 31.20 25.04 14.65
C GLY A 142 31.12 23.67 13.96
N LYS A 143 31.08 22.57 14.73
CA LYS A 143 30.88 21.22 14.17
C LYS A 143 29.46 21.10 13.65
N VAL A 144 29.31 20.85 12.34
CA VAL A 144 28.02 20.60 11.70
C VAL A 144 27.97 19.14 11.26
N LEU A 145 26.93 18.42 11.67
CA LEU A 145 26.63 17.07 11.18
C LEU A 145 25.41 17.13 10.24
N SER A 146 25.39 16.25 9.24
CA SER A 146 24.30 16.16 8.28
C SER A 146 23.86 14.72 8.07
N GLN A 147 22.56 14.48 8.17
CA GLN A 147 21.94 13.17 7.99
C GLN A 147 20.96 13.24 6.82
N ASN A 148 21.06 12.27 5.90
CA ASN A 148 20.21 12.19 4.72
C ASN A 148 18.97 11.34 4.99
N GLY A 149 17.86 11.73 4.38
CA GLY A 149 16.61 10.98 4.33
C GLY A 149 15.94 11.11 2.97
N GLN A 150 14.86 10.37 2.76
CA GLN A 150 14.14 10.33 1.49
C GLN A 150 12.63 10.31 1.72
N LEU A 151 11.89 11.12 0.96
CA LEU A 151 10.43 11.08 0.94
C LEU A 151 9.95 10.54 -0.41
N ASP A 152 9.28 9.40 -0.37
CA ASP A 152 8.70 8.74 -1.53
C ASP A 152 7.24 9.16 -1.69
N GLN A 153 6.91 9.73 -2.84
CA GLN A 153 5.58 10.19 -3.18
C GLN A 153 4.98 9.26 -4.25
N PRO A 154 4.25 8.20 -3.85
CA PRO A 154 3.53 7.37 -4.80
C PRO A 154 2.41 8.17 -5.49
N PRO A 155 2.10 7.86 -6.77
CA PRO A 155 1.12 8.59 -7.58
C PRO A 155 -0.27 8.62 -6.95
N ARG A 156 -1.11 9.56 -7.41
CA ARG A 156 -2.54 9.58 -7.04
C ARG A 156 -3.33 8.48 -7.76
N LEU A 157 -3.16 8.35 -9.08
CA LEU A 157 -3.80 7.30 -9.88
C LEU A 157 -2.76 6.27 -10.32
N PRO A 158 -2.79 5.03 -9.78
CA PRO A 158 -1.98 3.94 -10.30
C PRO A 158 -2.48 3.50 -11.69
N TYR A 159 -1.55 3.05 -12.55
CA TYR A 159 -1.82 2.69 -13.95
C TYR A 159 -2.90 1.61 -14.15
N TRP A 160 -3.16 0.75 -13.15
CA TRP A 160 -4.21 -0.28 -13.25
C TRP A 160 -5.63 0.30 -13.40
N ILE A 161 -5.87 1.55 -13.03
CA ILE A 161 -7.18 2.20 -13.24
C ILE A 161 -7.54 2.24 -14.73
N PHE A 162 -6.56 2.44 -15.62
CA PHE A 162 -6.78 2.38 -17.06
C PHE A 162 -7.12 0.97 -17.56
N ALA A 163 -6.52 -0.07 -16.95
CA ALA A 163 -6.85 -1.46 -17.26
C ALA A 163 -8.28 -1.81 -16.83
N ILE A 164 -8.71 -1.36 -15.64
CA ILE A 164 -10.10 -1.56 -15.19
C ILE A 164 -11.08 -0.76 -16.06
N LEU A 165 -10.77 0.50 -16.40
CA LEU A 165 -11.61 1.30 -17.29
C LEU A 165 -11.75 0.67 -18.68
N GLY A 166 -10.65 0.14 -19.23
CA GLY A 166 -10.65 -0.63 -20.47
C GLY A 166 -11.49 -1.92 -20.38
N ALA A 167 -11.35 -2.68 -19.30
CA ALA A 167 -12.15 -3.89 -19.06
C ALA A 167 -13.65 -3.57 -18.92
N ILE A 168 -14.02 -2.49 -18.22
CA ILE A 168 -15.40 -2.01 -18.12
C ILE A 168 -15.93 -1.60 -19.49
N LEU A 169 -15.14 -0.87 -20.30
CA LEU A 169 -15.55 -0.44 -21.63
C LEU A 169 -15.75 -1.63 -22.58
N ILE A 170 -14.83 -2.61 -22.57
CA ILE A 170 -14.95 -3.85 -23.34
C ILE A 170 -16.19 -4.65 -22.89
N GLY A 171 -16.42 -4.77 -21.58
CA GLY A 171 -17.60 -5.43 -21.02
C GLY A 171 -18.91 -4.74 -21.43
N LEU A 172 -18.94 -3.40 -21.43
CA LEU A 172 -20.09 -2.60 -21.86
C LEU A 172 -20.35 -2.76 -23.37
N CYS A 173 -19.30 -2.70 -24.20
CA CYS A 173 -19.42 -2.97 -25.64
C CYS A 173 -19.90 -4.40 -25.92
N GLY A 174 -19.40 -5.40 -25.17
CA GLY A 174 -19.86 -6.78 -25.25
C GLY A 174 -21.34 -6.92 -24.87
N LEU A 175 -21.78 -6.28 -23.77
CA LEU A 175 -23.17 -6.26 -23.35
C LEU A 175 -24.09 -5.62 -24.41
N VAL A 176 -23.70 -4.47 -24.96
CA VAL A 176 -24.45 -3.80 -26.05
C VAL A 176 -24.50 -4.70 -27.29
N GLY A 177 -23.40 -5.37 -27.65
CA GLY A 177 -23.36 -6.31 -28.77
C GLY A 177 -24.30 -7.51 -28.59
N LEU A 178 -24.35 -8.10 -27.38
CA LEU A 178 -25.26 -9.19 -27.04
C LEU A 178 -26.73 -8.75 -27.08
N LEU A 179 -27.04 -7.57 -26.53
CA LEU A 179 -28.39 -6.99 -26.58
C LEU A 179 -28.82 -6.68 -28.02
N TYR A 180 -27.93 -6.12 -28.85
CA TYR A 180 -28.19 -5.86 -30.26
C TYR A 180 -28.38 -7.15 -31.07
N ASN A 181 -27.55 -8.16 -30.85
CA ASN A 181 -27.70 -9.46 -31.51
C ASN A 181 -29.05 -10.10 -31.14
N GLY A 182 -29.40 -10.15 -29.86
CA GLY A 182 -30.70 -10.65 -29.39
C GLY A 182 -31.89 -9.86 -29.94
N TYR A 183 -31.76 -8.55 -30.11
CA TYR A 183 -32.77 -7.71 -30.76
C TYR A 183 -32.92 -8.04 -32.26
N SER A 184 -31.81 -8.16 -32.99
CA SER A 184 -31.82 -8.53 -34.42
C SER A 184 -32.37 -9.94 -34.67
N GLN A 185 -32.05 -10.93 -33.82
CA GLN A 185 -32.63 -12.27 -33.91
C GLN A 185 -34.14 -12.26 -33.66
N ARG A 186 -34.63 -11.46 -32.70
CA ARG A 186 -36.08 -11.31 -32.47
C ARG A 186 -36.79 -10.66 -33.66
N GLN A 187 -36.16 -9.70 -34.33
CA GLN A 187 -36.71 -9.12 -35.57
C GLN A 187 -36.72 -10.16 -36.71
N ALA A 188 -35.62 -10.90 -36.91
CA ALA A 188 -35.55 -11.94 -37.94
C ALA A 188 -36.56 -13.08 -37.70
N ALA A 189 -36.77 -13.50 -36.45
CA ALA A 189 -37.78 -14.49 -36.08
C ALA A 189 -39.22 -13.99 -36.32
N ALA A 190 -39.49 -12.71 -36.00
CA ALA A 190 -40.79 -12.09 -36.28
C ALA A 190 -41.05 -11.99 -37.79
N ALA A 191 -40.04 -11.62 -38.59
CA ALA A 191 -40.12 -11.58 -40.05
C ALA A 191 -40.36 -12.98 -40.67
N ALA A 192 -39.68 -14.01 -40.15
CA ALA A 192 -39.90 -15.40 -40.58
C ALA A 192 -41.31 -15.90 -40.24
N THR A 193 -41.88 -15.47 -39.10
CA THR A 193 -43.25 -15.83 -38.71
C THR A 193 -44.29 -15.17 -39.62
N THR A 194 -44.08 -13.90 -40.02
CA THR A 194 -44.97 -13.24 -40.99
C THR A 194 -44.92 -13.90 -42.37
N GLN A 195 -43.73 -14.30 -42.84
CA GLN A 195 -43.59 -14.99 -44.13
C GLN A 195 -44.28 -16.36 -44.13
N ALA A 196 -44.15 -17.15 -43.05
CA ALA A 196 -44.85 -18.43 -42.93
C ALA A 196 -46.38 -18.30 -42.97
N ILE A 197 -46.94 -17.24 -42.36
CA ILE A 197 -48.38 -16.95 -42.41
C ILE A 197 -48.81 -16.48 -43.81
N GLU A 198 -47.97 -15.73 -44.52
CA GLU A 198 -48.21 -15.31 -45.91
C GLU A 198 -48.18 -16.50 -46.89
N ASP A 199 -47.28 -17.48 -46.69
CA ASP A 199 -47.21 -18.69 -47.51
C ASP A 199 -48.45 -19.60 -47.31
N GLU A 200 -48.91 -19.79 -46.06
CA GLU A 200 -50.15 -20.52 -45.77
C GLU A 200 -51.41 -19.81 -46.33
N ALA A 201 -51.42 -18.47 -46.28
CA ALA A 201 -52.46 -17.66 -46.93
C ALA A 201 -52.40 -17.75 -48.47
N GLY A 202 -51.21 -17.82 -49.06
CA GLY A 202 -51.00 -18.00 -50.50
C GLY A 202 -51.48 -19.36 -51.01
N LEU A 203 -51.23 -20.44 -50.25
CA LEU A 203 -51.69 -21.79 -50.56
C LEU A 203 -53.23 -21.91 -50.51
N SER A 204 -53.85 -21.35 -49.48
CA SER A 204 -55.31 -21.33 -49.35
C SER A 204 -55.98 -20.46 -50.43
N ALA A 205 -55.44 -19.28 -50.74
CA ALA A 205 -55.91 -18.45 -51.85
C ALA A 205 -55.77 -19.14 -53.23
N THR A 206 -54.71 -19.93 -53.43
CA THR A 206 -54.50 -20.69 -54.67
C THR A 206 -55.52 -21.83 -54.81
N LEU A 207 -55.84 -22.54 -53.72
CA LEU A 207 -56.91 -23.54 -53.70
C LEU A 207 -58.29 -22.91 -54.00
N THR A 208 -58.63 -21.77 -53.38
CA THR A 208 -59.88 -21.06 -53.69
C THR A 208 -59.97 -20.70 -55.17
N ARG A 209 -58.88 -20.22 -55.78
CA ARG A 209 -58.84 -19.86 -57.20
C ARG A 209 -58.99 -21.08 -58.12
N ALA A 210 -58.47 -22.25 -57.73
CA ALA A 210 -58.65 -23.50 -58.45
C ALA A 210 -60.10 -24.01 -58.41
N PHE A 211 -60.81 -23.82 -57.29
CA PHE A 211 -62.25 -24.10 -57.19
C PHE A 211 -63.10 -23.12 -58.01
N GLU A 212 -62.73 -21.83 -58.05
CA GLU A 212 -63.48 -20.81 -58.79
C GLU A 212 -63.41 -20.98 -60.32
N GLN A 213 -62.42 -21.72 -60.83
CA GLN A 213 -62.30 -22.05 -62.25
C GLN A 213 -63.16 -23.26 -62.69
N SER A 214 -64.05 -23.77 -61.81
CA SER A 214 -64.69 -25.08 -61.96
C SER A 214 -66.24 -25.08 -61.88
N GLN A 215 -66.97 -24.33 -62.72
CA GLN A 215 -68.43 -24.51 -62.92
C GLN A 215 -68.93 -24.00 -64.32
N PRO A 216 -70.10 -24.45 -64.85
CA PRO A 216 -70.08 -25.50 -65.89
C PRO A 216 -70.98 -25.27 -67.13
N THR A 217 -70.73 -25.98 -68.24
CA THR A 217 -71.71 -26.27 -69.32
C THR A 217 -71.21 -27.46 -70.20
N PRO A 218 -72.01 -28.14 -71.06
CA PRO A 218 -72.46 -29.47 -70.69
C PRO A 218 -72.12 -30.62 -71.68
N ALA A 219 -72.20 -31.84 -71.15
CA ALA A 219 -72.52 -33.12 -71.81
C ALA A 219 -71.73 -33.60 -73.06
N ILE A 220 -71.06 -34.75 -72.91
CA ILE A 220 -71.33 -36.00 -73.65
C ILE A 220 -70.80 -37.20 -72.83
N VAL A 221 -71.48 -38.34 -72.93
CA VAL A 221 -71.31 -39.60 -72.17
C VAL A 221 -70.84 -40.68 -73.16
N PRO A 222 -69.77 -41.48 -72.92
CA PRO A 222 -69.84 -42.73 -72.11
C PRO A 222 -68.51 -43.09 -71.37
N SER A 223 -68.32 -44.12 -70.53
CA SER A 223 -69.14 -45.01 -69.69
C SER A 223 -68.17 -45.97 -68.96
N LEU A 224 -68.34 -46.13 -67.65
CA LEU A 224 -68.06 -47.34 -66.84
C LEU A 224 -66.60 -47.89 -66.68
N THR A 225 -65.99 -47.57 -65.53
CA THR A 225 -65.50 -48.45 -64.42
C THR A 225 -65.09 -49.93 -64.65
N PRO A 226 -64.24 -50.56 -63.77
CA PRO A 226 -63.88 -50.16 -62.39
C PRO A 226 -62.41 -50.27 -61.90
N PHE A 227 -62.21 -49.68 -60.70
CA PHE A 227 -61.25 -49.96 -59.60
C PHE A 227 -61.20 -51.47 -59.17
N PRO A 228 -60.35 -51.95 -58.21
CA PRO A 228 -59.69 -51.30 -57.05
C PRO A 228 -58.14 -51.55 -56.97
N THR A 229 -57.34 -51.35 -55.89
CA THR A 229 -57.56 -51.17 -54.43
C THR A 229 -56.50 -50.26 -53.75
N LEU A 230 -56.78 -49.86 -52.51
CA LEU A 230 -56.00 -49.11 -51.49
C LEU A 230 -54.88 -49.93 -50.79
N THR A 231 -54.02 -49.27 -49.99
CA THR A 231 -53.46 -49.65 -48.64
C THR A 231 -52.26 -48.71 -48.30
N SER A 232 -52.48 -47.63 -47.53
CA SER A 232 -52.07 -47.41 -46.10
C SER A 232 -50.55 -47.24 -45.89
N GLU A 233 -49.98 -46.45 -45.00
CA GLU A 233 -50.35 -45.45 -43.97
C GLU A 233 -48.98 -44.88 -43.45
N PRO A 234 -48.93 -43.88 -42.56
CA PRO A 234 -47.68 -43.19 -42.23
C PRO A 234 -46.98 -43.76 -40.97
N GLU A 235 -45.69 -43.48 -40.81
CA GLU A 235 -45.08 -43.54 -39.48
C GLU A 235 -44.18 -42.32 -39.19
N VAL A 236 -44.54 -41.65 -38.10
CA VAL A 236 -43.82 -40.57 -37.44
C VAL A 236 -42.78 -41.17 -36.50
N ILE A 237 -41.58 -40.60 -36.38
CA ILE A 237 -40.85 -40.46 -35.09
C ILE A 237 -39.65 -39.51 -35.27
N LEU A 238 -39.70 -38.41 -34.51
CA LEU A 238 -38.60 -37.59 -34.01
C LEU A 238 -38.33 -38.03 -32.54
N PRO A 239 -37.28 -37.60 -31.80
CA PRO A 239 -36.20 -36.64 -32.11
C PRO A 239 -34.79 -37.07 -31.56
N GLN A 240 -33.88 -36.07 -31.46
CA GLN A 240 -32.72 -35.92 -30.55
C GLN A 240 -31.39 -36.63 -30.92
N VAL A 241 -30.32 -35.90 -31.28
CA VAL A 241 -29.48 -34.91 -30.55
C VAL A 241 -28.34 -35.55 -29.75
N ALA A 242 -27.15 -35.55 -30.38
CA ALA A 242 -25.81 -35.55 -29.76
C ALA A 242 -25.32 -34.07 -29.63
N PRO A 243 -24.23 -33.67 -28.91
CA PRO A 243 -22.96 -34.38 -28.62
C PRO A 243 -22.62 -34.48 -27.10
N SER A 244 -21.78 -35.40 -26.61
CA SER A 244 -20.29 -35.47 -26.65
C SER A 244 -19.54 -34.19 -26.20
N ILE A 245 -18.72 -34.34 -25.14
CA ILE A 245 -17.54 -33.57 -24.64
C ILE A 245 -17.40 -34.04 -23.16
N THR A 246 -16.53 -34.98 -22.77
CA THR A 246 -15.05 -35.00 -22.77
C THR A 246 -14.44 -33.77 -22.10
N MET A 247 -14.06 -33.88 -20.83
CA MET A 247 -13.14 -32.94 -20.18
C MET A 247 -11.92 -33.69 -19.62
N PHE A 248 -10.75 -33.05 -19.68
CA PHE A 248 -9.44 -33.67 -19.52
C PHE A 248 -8.90 -33.58 -18.08
N PHE A 249 -8.41 -34.71 -17.57
CA PHE A 249 -7.08 -34.99 -16.99
C PHE A 249 -6.15 -33.92 -16.34
N VAL A 250 -5.28 -34.43 -15.44
CA VAL A 250 -4.02 -33.85 -14.85
C VAL A 250 -4.22 -32.91 -13.64
N GLU A 251 -3.85 -33.31 -12.40
CA GLU A 251 -2.51 -33.24 -11.70
C GLU A 251 -2.21 -31.80 -11.17
N GLU A 252 -1.47 -31.52 -10.10
CA GLU A 252 -0.42 -32.26 -9.36
C GLU A 252 -0.32 -31.80 -7.88
N SER A 253 -0.01 -32.74 -6.97
CA SER A 253 0.95 -32.70 -5.84
C SER A 253 1.15 -31.50 -4.85
N VAL A 254 1.12 -31.88 -3.55
CA VAL A 254 2.18 -31.67 -2.51
C VAL A 254 2.57 -30.24 -2.04
N ALA A 255 2.41 -30.00 -0.73
CA ALA A 255 3.48 -29.55 0.17
C ALA A 255 3.10 -29.69 1.66
N ALA A 256 3.87 -30.44 2.44
CA ALA A 256 3.74 -30.49 3.90
C ALA A 256 4.52 -29.35 4.57
N ARG A 257 4.04 -28.84 5.72
CA ARG A 257 4.88 -28.03 6.60
C ARG A 257 4.58 -28.26 8.09
N VAL A 258 5.50 -28.96 8.74
CA VAL A 258 5.58 -29.08 10.20
C VAL A 258 6.06 -27.75 10.78
N GLY A 259 5.43 -27.29 11.87
CA GLY A 259 5.82 -26.08 12.60
C GLY A 259 5.72 -26.31 14.10
N ALA A 260 6.85 -26.66 14.73
CA ALA A 260 6.92 -26.81 16.19
C ALA A 260 6.85 -25.43 16.88
N ARG A 261 6.17 -25.38 18.03
CA ARG A 261 5.98 -24.17 18.84
C ARG A 261 6.74 -24.30 20.16
N PRO A 262 7.71 -23.43 20.48
CA PRO A 262 8.38 -23.44 21.79
C PRO A 262 7.49 -22.85 22.90
N PRO A 263 7.77 -23.17 24.18
CA PRO A 263 7.00 -22.69 25.33
C PRO A 263 7.34 -21.23 25.70
N VAL A 264 6.46 -20.62 26.50
CA VAL A 264 6.51 -19.24 27.01
C VAL A 264 5.86 -19.24 28.41
N PRO A 265 6.13 -18.23 29.25
CA PRO A 265 7.39 -17.96 29.94
C PRO A 265 7.47 -18.65 31.32
#